data_AF-A0A0F9T3Y6-F1
#
_entry.id   AF-A0A0F9T3Y6-F1
#
_cell.length_a   1.000
_cell.length_b   1.000
_cell.length_c   1.000
_cell.angle_alpha   90.00
_cell.angle_beta   90.00
_cell.angle_gamma   90.00
#
_symmetry.space_group_name_H-M   'P 1'
#
loop_
_entity.id
_entity.type
_entity.pdbx_description
1 polymer ?
#
loop_
_entity_poly.entity_id
_entity_poly.type
_entity_poly.pdbx_seq_one_letter_code
_entity_poly.pdbx_strand_id
1 'polypeptide(L)'
;MASKDDFETPEGDFVSPSQIEVWLLCQRKWAFRYIAGIDAPSHPSAQKGTAVHTVLEQWLAYGTVIDLDATVEIDGKPFKPGPIAAAMIKHLPHPGTCGTERHIFVRTPVAHYQGHIDWDVLKLEIPKIGDHKTTSNFKWAKTAEDLKKDPQANIYAAATMAETGADAVDLQWTYGRTVGKPVTKVVHLRLYRAEVERNFDELDETSAEILAAKAAGLPPLEHDFNANACEAYGGCFHRDTCNLSPTERLMAIMAKQTLAEKMAARKAALAAGQPGGSAAPPPVGGAGINAPEGPETAKPETEAEKLVAATKPQTLAEKMAAKAAATEVATTPPAAAATKKRGRPPGKSKAANADATPAAATVAPIVGHGTRTKGATPPAGGEESPVQIVDLKSFALFIDCLPVKGGLFIQASEVCEPARVEVAATHNVGDYRLIDFGKAGAYLRAALDRRLTAEPITGIGIVLDTRTDLGKDTLETFSKHAGLIVRAF
;
A
#
# COMPACT_ATOMS: atom_id res chain seq x y z
N MET A 1 16.88 -17.90 19.92
CA MET A 1 15.96 -16.96 19.24
C MET A 1 16.75 -15.67 19.10
N ALA A 2 16.99 -15.19 17.88
CA ALA A 2 17.65 -13.90 17.68
C ALA A 2 16.76 -12.80 18.27
N SER A 3 17.33 -11.86 19.02
CA SER A 3 16.62 -10.69 19.52
C SER A 3 16.05 -9.91 18.34
N LYS A 4 14.83 -9.38 18.50
CA LYS A 4 14.15 -8.57 17.48
C LYS A 4 14.84 -7.22 17.20
N ASP A 5 15.89 -6.89 17.96
CA ASP A 5 16.58 -5.59 17.94
C ASP A 5 17.75 -5.51 16.95
N ASP A 6 18.11 -6.60 16.26
CA ASP A 6 19.20 -6.63 15.26
C ASP A 6 18.68 -6.70 13.81
N PHE A 7 17.46 -6.23 13.52
CA PHE A 7 17.07 -5.96 12.14
C PHE A 7 17.68 -4.63 11.70
N GLU A 8 19.02 -4.59 11.61
CA GLU A 8 19.68 -3.60 10.74
C GLU A 8 18.95 -3.64 9.41
N THR A 9 18.37 -2.50 9.00
CA THR A 9 17.69 -2.41 7.71
C THR A 9 18.72 -2.85 6.67
N PRO A 10 18.54 -4.00 6.01
CA PRO A 10 19.63 -4.58 5.25
C PRO A 10 20.10 -3.57 4.20
N GLU A 11 21.39 -3.27 4.19
CA GLU A 11 21.97 -2.42 3.14
C GLU A 11 21.59 -3.02 1.78
N GLY A 12 20.92 -2.24 0.94
CA GLY A 12 20.49 -2.68 -0.37
C GLY A 12 19.26 -1.95 -0.89
N ASP A 13 19.00 -2.12 -2.18
CA ASP A 13 17.80 -1.60 -2.82
C ASP A 13 16.59 -2.50 -2.55
N PHE A 14 15.51 -1.88 -2.06
CA PHE A 14 14.27 -2.58 -1.77
C PHE A 14 13.24 -2.42 -2.89
N VAL A 15 12.57 -3.52 -3.21
CA VAL A 15 11.43 -3.58 -4.13
C VAL A 15 10.15 -3.75 -3.32
N SER A 16 9.19 -2.83 -3.46
CA SER A 16 7.88 -2.95 -2.81
C SER A 16 6.82 -3.54 -3.75
N PRO A 17 5.72 -4.13 -3.24
CA PRO A 17 4.60 -4.57 -4.07
C PRO A 17 4.10 -3.48 -5.03
N SER A 18 4.01 -2.24 -4.54
CA SER A 18 3.59 -1.09 -5.33
C SER A 18 4.58 -0.70 -6.43
N GLN A 19 5.89 -0.93 -6.25
CA GLN A 19 6.87 -0.75 -7.32
C GLN A 19 6.64 -1.76 -8.44
N ILE A 20 6.42 -3.04 -8.09
CA ILE A 20 6.16 -4.11 -9.04
C ILE A 20 4.87 -3.84 -9.82
N GLU A 21 3.78 -3.49 -9.13
CA GLU A 21 2.52 -3.16 -9.80
C GLU A 21 2.66 -1.99 -10.78
N VAL A 22 3.41 -0.94 -10.41
CA VAL A 22 3.63 0.22 -11.29
C VAL A 22 4.56 -0.14 -12.46
N TRP A 23 5.58 -0.97 -12.23
CA TRP A 23 6.48 -1.47 -13.27
C TRP A 23 5.72 -2.28 -14.33
N LEU A 24 4.96 -3.28 -13.89
CA LEU A 24 4.13 -4.13 -14.75
C LEU A 24 3.07 -3.32 -15.50
N LEU A 25 2.57 -2.25 -14.89
CA LEU A 25 1.63 -1.35 -15.54
C LEU A 25 2.31 -0.49 -16.62
N CYS A 26 3.41 0.19 -16.29
CA CYS A 26 4.16 1.07 -17.20
C CYS A 26 5.55 1.41 -16.61
N GLN A 27 6.62 0.86 -17.19
CA GLN A 27 8.00 1.08 -16.74
C GLN A 27 8.41 2.56 -16.76
N ARG A 28 7.99 3.31 -17.79
CA ARG A 28 8.23 4.76 -17.87
C ARG A 28 7.56 5.53 -16.72
N LYS A 29 6.34 5.14 -16.32
CA LYS A 29 5.67 5.73 -15.15
C LYS A 29 6.44 5.40 -13.86
N TRP A 30 6.93 4.17 -13.74
CA TRP A 30 7.79 3.78 -12.63
C TRP A 30 9.07 4.63 -12.58
N ALA A 31 9.76 4.80 -13.70
CA ALA A 31 11.02 5.53 -13.78
C ALA A 31 10.86 7.03 -13.43
N PHE A 32 9.77 7.68 -13.86
CA PHE A 32 9.49 9.05 -13.44
C PHE A 32 9.45 9.21 -11.92
N ARG A 33 8.85 8.25 -11.22
CA ARG A 33 8.72 8.28 -9.77
C ARG A 33 10.03 7.89 -9.07
N TYR A 34 10.58 6.73 -9.42
CA TYR A 34 11.63 6.09 -8.62
C TYR A 34 13.07 6.39 -9.09
N ILE A 35 13.25 6.81 -10.35
CA ILE A 35 14.56 7.27 -10.86
C ILE A 35 14.63 8.80 -10.84
N ALA A 36 13.65 9.47 -11.45
CA ALA A 36 13.67 10.93 -11.56
C ALA A 36 13.15 11.66 -10.31
N GLY A 37 12.59 10.96 -9.33
CA GLY A 37 12.07 11.55 -8.10
C GLY A 37 10.87 12.48 -8.31
N ILE A 38 10.15 12.32 -9.42
CA ILE A 38 8.97 13.14 -9.74
C ILE A 38 7.73 12.41 -9.21
N ASP A 39 7.34 12.72 -7.97
CA ASP A 39 6.14 12.14 -7.39
C ASP A 39 4.87 12.73 -8.02
N ALA A 40 3.90 11.85 -8.29
CA ALA A 40 2.56 12.27 -8.64
C ALA A 40 1.84 12.79 -7.38
N PRO A 41 1.06 13.88 -7.48
CA PRO A 41 0.21 14.31 -6.39
C PRO A 41 -0.75 13.16 -5.99
N SER A 42 -1.02 13.04 -4.69
CA SER A 42 -1.93 12.00 -4.20
C SER A 42 -3.32 12.21 -4.80
N HIS A 43 -3.81 11.21 -5.53
CA HIS A 43 -5.14 11.25 -6.13
C HIS A 43 -6.23 11.29 -5.03
N PRO A 44 -7.37 11.99 -5.21
CA PRO A 44 -8.42 12.05 -4.20
C PRO A 44 -8.91 10.68 -3.71
N SER A 45 -8.87 9.65 -4.56
CA SER A 45 -9.19 8.27 -4.15
C SER A 45 -8.16 7.66 -3.20
N ALA A 46 -6.87 7.95 -3.38
CA ALA A 46 -5.82 7.49 -2.48
C ALA A 46 -5.95 8.17 -1.11
N GLN A 47 -6.17 9.49 -1.09
CA GLN A 47 -6.43 10.25 0.15
C GLN A 47 -7.64 9.70 0.92
N LYS A 48 -8.73 9.34 0.22
CA LYS A 48 -9.89 8.68 0.84
C LYS A 48 -9.54 7.33 1.45
N GLY A 49 -8.72 6.55 0.76
CA GLY A 49 -8.18 5.29 1.27
C GLY A 49 -7.41 5.51 2.56
N THR A 50 -6.40 6.38 2.54
CA THR A 50 -5.59 6.74 3.71
C THR A 50 -6.46 7.17 4.89
N ALA A 51 -7.45 8.05 4.67
CA ALA A 51 -8.33 8.49 5.75
C ALA A 51 -9.16 7.36 6.37
N VAL A 52 -9.59 6.36 5.58
CA VAL A 52 -10.28 5.17 6.10
C VAL A 52 -9.32 4.24 6.83
N HIS A 53 -8.11 4.04 6.30
CA HIS A 53 -7.06 3.23 6.93
C HIS A 53 -6.70 3.76 8.31
N THR A 54 -6.41 5.05 8.44
CA THR A 54 -6.09 5.68 9.74
C THR A 54 -7.17 5.44 10.79
N VAL A 55 -8.45 5.51 10.42
CA VAL A 55 -9.57 5.22 11.36
C VAL A 55 -9.59 3.74 11.76
N LEU A 56 -9.38 2.83 10.80
CA LEU A 56 -9.36 1.38 11.06
C LEU A 56 -8.16 0.97 11.91
N GLU A 57 -6.98 1.52 11.63
CA GLU A 57 -5.75 1.27 12.39
C GLU A 57 -5.91 1.73 13.85
N GLN A 58 -6.44 2.93 14.09
CA GLN A 58 -6.72 3.42 15.44
C GLN A 58 -7.72 2.53 16.17
N TRP A 59 -8.76 2.07 15.48
CA TRP A 59 -9.71 1.13 16.06
C TRP A 59 -9.05 -0.22 16.38
N LEU A 60 -8.30 -0.82 15.45
CA LEU A 60 -7.65 -2.12 15.64
C LEU A 60 -6.60 -2.08 16.75
N ALA A 61 -5.78 -1.02 16.81
CA ALA A 61 -4.70 -0.90 17.78
C ALA A 61 -5.23 -0.60 19.19
N TYR A 62 -6.18 0.34 19.32
CA TYR A 62 -6.55 0.93 20.61
C TYR A 62 -8.02 0.75 21.00
N GLY A 63 -8.85 0.20 20.12
CA GLY A 63 -10.30 0.17 20.32
C GLY A 63 -10.95 1.54 20.28
N THR A 64 -10.30 2.54 19.68
CA THR A 64 -10.83 3.91 19.56
C THR A 64 -12.20 3.89 18.91
N VAL A 65 -13.18 4.52 19.56
CA VAL A 65 -14.54 4.62 19.02
C VAL A 65 -14.51 5.37 17.70
N ILE A 66 -15.07 4.77 16.66
CA ILE A 66 -15.13 5.37 15.33
C ILE A 66 -16.14 6.51 15.35
N ASP A 67 -15.66 7.74 15.13
CA ASP A 67 -16.51 8.90 14.89
C ASP A 67 -17.13 8.81 13.49
N LEU A 68 -18.45 8.61 13.43
CA LEU A 68 -19.21 8.51 12.18
C LEU A 68 -19.41 9.86 11.48
N ASP A 69 -19.23 10.96 12.20
CA ASP A 69 -19.46 12.31 11.73
C ASP A 69 -18.19 13.09 11.43
N ALA A 70 -17.03 12.59 11.85
CA ALA A 70 -15.72 13.12 11.49
C ALA A 70 -15.61 13.35 9.97
N THR A 71 -15.26 14.57 9.60
CA THR A 71 -15.04 14.98 8.21
C THR A 71 -13.59 15.37 7.97
N VAL A 72 -13.04 14.91 6.85
CA VAL A 72 -11.77 15.38 6.29
C VAL A 72 -12.04 16.07 4.96
N GLU A 73 -11.31 17.13 4.64
CA GLU A 73 -11.41 17.79 3.34
C GLU A 73 -10.49 17.09 2.34
N ILE A 74 -11.07 16.61 1.23
CA ILE A 74 -10.35 15.95 0.14
C ILE A 74 -10.79 16.61 -1.16
N ASP A 75 -9.84 17.26 -1.85
CA ASP A 75 -10.11 17.98 -3.11
C ASP A 75 -11.25 19.01 -2.96
N GLY A 76 -11.19 19.81 -1.90
CA GLY A 76 -12.18 20.85 -1.57
C GLY A 76 -13.56 20.32 -1.19
N LYS A 77 -13.70 19.00 -0.94
CA LYS A 77 -14.97 18.36 -0.61
C LYS A 77 -14.89 17.64 0.73
N PRO A 78 -15.92 17.77 1.59
CA PRO A 78 -15.96 17.02 2.84
C PRO A 78 -16.15 15.52 2.55
N PHE A 79 -15.35 14.69 3.21
CA PHE A 79 -15.41 13.23 3.16
C PHE A 79 -15.49 12.67 4.58
N LYS A 80 -16.40 11.71 4.80
CA LYS A 80 -16.59 11.05 6.09
C LYS A 80 -16.01 9.62 6.03
N PRO A 81 -14.80 9.37 6.57
CA PRO A 81 -14.21 8.02 6.58
C PRO A 81 -14.91 7.08 7.58
N GLY A 82 -15.43 7.61 8.69
CA GLY A 82 -16.01 6.85 9.80
C GLY A 82 -17.10 5.85 9.38
N PRO A 83 -18.13 6.24 8.60
CA PRO A 83 -19.18 5.33 8.16
C PRO A 83 -18.68 4.15 7.31
N ILE A 84 -17.59 4.35 6.55
CA ILE A 84 -16.98 3.30 5.73
C ILE A 84 -16.18 2.35 6.64
N ALA A 85 -15.36 2.90 7.53
CA ALA A 85 -14.60 2.13 8.52
C ALA A 85 -15.54 1.28 9.40
N ALA A 86 -16.62 1.87 9.92
CA ALA A 86 -17.62 1.17 10.72
C ALA A 86 -18.33 0.03 9.95
N ALA A 87 -18.45 0.13 8.63
CA ALA A 87 -18.97 -0.97 7.83
C ALA A 87 -17.94 -2.12 7.66
N MET A 88 -16.64 -1.83 7.80
CA MET A 88 -15.53 -2.79 7.65
C MET A 88 -15.24 -3.57 8.94
N ILE A 89 -15.35 -2.95 10.13
CA ILE A 89 -14.95 -3.57 11.40
C ILE A 89 -15.60 -4.93 11.70
N LYS A 90 -16.82 -5.20 11.20
CA LYS A 90 -17.50 -6.50 11.36
C LYS A 90 -16.76 -7.68 10.71
N HIS A 91 -15.77 -7.40 9.86
CA HIS A 91 -14.95 -8.40 9.18
C HIS A 91 -13.52 -8.46 9.74
N LEU A 92 -13.20 -7.62 10.71
CA LEU A 92 -11.88 -7.47 11.26
C LEU A 92 -11.76 -8.21 12.61
N PRO A 93 -10.55 -8.55 13.05
CA PRO A 93 -10.33 -9.05 14.40
C PRO A 93 -10.77 -8.02 15.45
N HIS A 94 -10.98 -8.49 16.68
CA HIS A 94 -11.25 -7.58 17.79
C HIS A 94 -10.06 -6.64 18.04
N PRO A 95 -10.32 -5.41 18.49
CA PRO A 95 -9.24 -4.46 18.77
C PRO A 95 -8.31 -5.00 19.85
N GLY A 96 -7.00 -4.77 19.71
CA GLY A 96 -5.95 -5.25 20.61
C GLY A 96 -5.66 -6.76 20.51
N THR A 97 -6.25 -7.48 19.55
CA THR A 97 -6.04 -8.94 19.37
C THR A 97 -5.18 -9.31 18.16
N CYS A 98 -4.74 -8.31 17.38
CA CYS A 98 -3.99 -8.47 16.14
C CYS A 98 -2.77 -7.53 16.09
N GLY A 99 -1.81 -7.80 15.21
CA GLY A 99 -0.85 -6.80 14.75
C GLY A 99 -1.53 -5.77 13.86
N THR A 100 -0.98 -4.56 13.79
CA THR A 100 -1.48 -3.44 12.95
C THR A 100 -0.30 -2.71 12.31
N GLU A 101 -0.42 -2.35 11.03
CA GLU A 101 0.61 -1.63 10.26
C GLU A 101 2.01 -2.25 10.38
N ARG A 102 2.09 -3.58 10.35
CA ARG A 102 3.35 -4.27 10.59
C ARG A 102 4.24 -4.20 9.35
N HIS A 103 5.42 -3.59 9.52
CA HIS A 103 6.45 -3.62 8.50
C HIS A 103 7.04 -5.03 8.34
N ILE A 104 7.24 -5.45 7.11
CA ILE A 104 7.77 -6.76 6.75
C ILE A 104 8.93 -6.65 5.77
N PHE A 105 9.82 -7.64 5.84
CA PHE A 105 10.93 -7.82 4.92
C PHE A 105 10.97 -9.26 4.42
N VAL A 106 11.24 -9.44 3.14
CA VAL A 106 11.52 -10.76 2.55
C VAL A 106 12.80 -10.66 1.74
N ARG A 107 13.71 -11.61 1.91
CA ARG A 107 14.96 -11.66 1.16
C ARG A 107 14.98 -12.90 0.29
N THR A 108 15.23 -12.72 -0.99
CA THR A 108 15.57 -13.79 -1.94
C THR A 108 17.03 -13.63 -2.38
N PRO A 109 17.60 -14.59 -3.13
CA PRO A 109 18.91 -14.40 -3.76
C PRO A 109 18.94 -13.25 -4.78
N VAL A 110 17.78 -12.82 -5.28
CA VAL A 110 17.65 -11.81 -6.35
C VAL A 110 17.34 -10.42 -5.81
N ALA A 111 16.43 -10.30 -4.84
CA ALA A 111 15.94 -9.01 -4.38
C ALA A 111 15.62 -8.98 -2.88
N HIS A 112 15.60 -7.76 -2.34
CA HIS A 112 15.07 -7.46 -1.02
C HIS A 112 13.68 -6.83 -1.18
N TYR A 113 12.68 -7.44 -0.57
CA TYR A 113 11.29 -6.97 -0.61
C TYR A 113 10.91 -6.32 0.71
N GLN A 114 10.06 -5.30 0.65
CA GLN A 114 9.49 -4.65 1.82
C GLN A 114 8.00 -4.33 1.62
N GLY A 115 7.24 -4.26 2.71
CA GLY A 115 5.82 -3.95 2.69
C GLY A 115 5.21 -3.72 4.08
N HIS A 116 3.95 -3.33 4.12
CA HIS A 116 3.22 -3.05 5.38
C HIS A 116 1.92 -3.83 5.39
N ILE A 117 1.76 -4.74 6.35
CA ILE A 117 0.52 -5.51 6.53
C ILE A 117 -0.41 -4.70 7.44
N ASP A 118 -1.57 -4.31 6.93
CA ASP A 118 -2.54 -3.50 7.68
C ASP A 118 -2.97 -4.19 8.99
N TRP A 119 -3.20 -5.52 8.96
CA TRP A 119 -3.42 -6.30 10.18
C TRP A 119 -3.09 -7.79 10.04
N ASP A 120 -2.75 -8.43 11.16
CA ASP A 120 -2.47 -9.87 11.21
C ASP A 120 -2.78 -10.55 12.55
N VAL A 121 -3.03 -11.85 12.49
CA VAL A 121 -3.21 -12.74 13.64
C VAL A 121 -2.29 -13.94 13.45
N LEU A 122 -1.05 -13.81 13.93
CA LEU A 122 0.01 -14.81 13.70
C LEU A 122 -0.08 -16.05 14.59
N LYS A 123 -0.74 -15.96 15.76
CA LYS A 123 -0.82 -17.03 16.76
C LYS A 123 -1.91 -18.08 16.49
N LEU A 124 -2.28 -18.25 15.22
CA LEU A 124 -3.23 -19.27 14.77
C LEU A 124 -2.47 -20.49 14.23
N GLU A 125 -3.13 -21.65 14.17
CA GLU A 125 -2.58 -22.82 13.48
C GLU A 125 -2.22 -22.51 12.02
N ILE A 126 -3.07 -21.70 11.38
CA ILE A 126 -2.81 -21.10 10.07
C ILE A 126 -2.85 -19.58 10.27
N PRO A 127 -1.69 -18.89 10.23
CA PRO A 127 -1.64 -17.44 10.38
C PRO A 127 -2.60 -16.75 9.42
N LYS A 128 -3.22 -15.66 9.90
CA LYS A 128 -4.15 -14.87 9.10
C LYS A 128 -3.63 -13.46 8.95
N ILE A 129 -3.62 -12.95 7.73
CA ILE A 129 -3.23 -11.58 7.40
C ILE A 129 -4.34 -10.91 6.59
N GLY A 130 -4.41 -9.59 6.66
CA GLY A 130 -5.33 -8.87 5.81
C GLY A 130 -4.91 -7.46 5.47
N ASP A 131 -5.60 -6.95 4.47
CA ASP A 131 -5.34 -5.67 3.84
C ASP A 131 -6.68 -4.96 3.64
N HIS A 132 -6.72 -3.69 4.00
CA HIS A 132 -7.84 -2.79 3.79
C HIS A 132 -7.70 -2.19 2.40
N LYS A 133 -8.79 -2.22 1.64
CA LYS A 133 -8.89 -1.50 0.37
C LYS A 133 -10.15 -0.65 0.38
N THR A 134 -10.09 0.46 -0.33
CA THR A 134 -11.28 1.26 -0.60
C THR A 134 -11.51 1.35 -2.09
N THR A 135 -12.77 1.40 -2.50
CA THR A 135 -13.12 1.49 -3.93
C THR A 135 -14.44 2.23 -4.13
N SER A 136 -14.58 2.92 -5.25
CA SER A 136 -15.89 3.49 -5.64
C SER A 136 -16.88 2.39 -6.05
N ASN A 137 -16.39 1.25 -6.55
CA ASN A 137 -17.22 0.16 -7.06
C ASN A 137 -16.52 -1.20 -6.92
N PHE A 138 -17.23 -2.20 -6.39
CA PHE A 138 -16.72 -3.56 -6.19
C PHE A 138 -16.40 -4.34 -7.46
N LYS A 139 -16.76 -3.85 -8.65
CA LYS A 139 -16.28 -4.42 -9.92
C LYS A 139 -14.75 -4.36 -10.05
N TRP A 140 -14.10 -3.46 -9.30
CA TRP A 140 -12.64 -3.31 -9.26
C TRP A 140 -11.98 -4.09 -8.13
N ALA A 141 -12.76 -4.75 -7.27
CA ALA A 141 -12.20 -5.59 -6.22
C ALA A 141 -11.59 -6.85 -6.86
N LYS A 142 -10.31 -7.10 -6.61
CA LYS A 142 -9.59 -8.29 -7.08
C LYS A 142 -10.34 -9.55 -6.62
N THR A 143 -10.43 -10.55 -7.48
CA THR A 143 -10.96 -11.87 -7.13
C THR A 143 -9.94 -12.67 -6.31
N ALA A 144 -10.34 -13.81 -5.76
CA ALA A 144 -9.40 -14.69 -5.08
C ALA A 144 -8.34 -15.21 -6.07
N GLU A 145 -8.73 -15.47 -7.31
CA GLU A 145 -7.86 -15.89 -8.40
C GLU A 145 -6.85 -14.81 -8.79
N ASP A 146 -7.29 -13.54 -8.86
CA ASP A 146 -6.39 -12.40 -9.10
C ASP A 146 -5.38 -12.25 -7.96
N LEU A 147 -5.84 -12.39 -6.70
CA LEU A 147 -4.99 -12.27 -5.52
C LEU A 147 -3.95 -13.39 -5.39
N LYS A 148 -4.15 -14.55 -6.02
CA LYS A 148 -3.13 -15.61 -6.02
C LYS A 148 -1.85 -15.19 -6.73
N LYS A 149 -1.96 -14.36 -7.76
CA LYS A 149 -0.81 -13.85 -8.55
C LYS A 149 -0.41 -12.44 -8.17
N ASP A 150 -1.05 -11.88 -7.14
CA ASP A 150 -0.83 -10.51 -6.74
C ASP A 150 0.52 -10.38 -6.02
N PRO A 151 1.39 -9.41 -6.41
CA PRO A 151 2.67 -9.22 -5.75
C PRO A 151 2.53 -8.94 -4.25
N GLN A 152 1.55 -8.13 -3.84
CA GLN A 152 1.33 -7.78 -2.43
C GLN A 152 0.94 -9.02 -1.61
N ALA A 153 -0.02 -9.80 -2.09
CA ALA A 153 -0.46 -11.03 -1.43
C ALA A 153 0.67 -12.05 -1.25
N ASN A 154 1.47 -12.27 -2.30
CA ASN A 154 2.59 -13.22 -2.25
C ASN A 154 3.70 -12.75 -1.31
N ILE A 155 4.08 -11.47 -1.37
CA ILE A 155 5.09 -10.92 -0.46
C ILE A 155 4.63 -10.99 1.00
N TYR A 156 3.36 -10.71 1.28
CA TYR A 156 2.84 -10.78 2.65
C TYR A 156 2.78 -12.22 3.16
N ALA A 157 2.37 -13.16 2.29
CA ALA A 157 2.37 -14.58 2.62
C ALA A 157 3.78 -15.09 2.89
N ALA A 158 4.76 -14.78 2.04
CA ALA A 158 6.15 -15.20 2.21
C ALA A 158 6.76 -14.67 3.52
N ALA A 159 6.59 -13.37 3.81
CA ALA A 159 7.06 -12.79 5.06
C ALA A 159 6.46 -13.50 6.28
N THR A 160 5.15 -13.74 6.23
CA THR A 160 4.43 -14.41 7.32
C THR A 160 4.87 -15.87 7.49
N MET A 161 5.05 -16.62 6.40
CA MET A 161 5.53 -18.01 6.42
C MET A 161 6.98 -18.12 6.91
N ALA A 162 7.83 -17.14 6.60
CA ALA A 162 9.19 -17.07 7.10
C ALA A 162 9.24 -16.79 8.61
N GLU A 163 8.40 -15.87 9.11
CA GLU A 163 8.34 -15.53 10.53
C GLU A 163 7.73 -16.66 11.38
N THR A 164 6.65 -17.27 10.89
CA THR A 164 5.87 -18.24 11.67
C THR A 164 6.26 -19.70 11.44
N GLY A 165 6.97 -19.99 10.35
CA GLY A 165 7.23 -21.37 9.90
C GLY A 165 6.02 -22.09 9.30
N ALA A 166 4.85 -21.44 9.19
CA ALA A 166 3.64 -22.07 8.69
C ALA A 166 3.70 -22.43 7.20
N ASP A 167 3.11 -23.55 6.81
CA ASP A 167 3.05 -23.99 5.40
C ASP A 167 1.88 -23.40 4.60
N ALA A 168 0.98 -22.68 5.29
CA ALA A 168 -0.13 -21.98 4.69
C ALA A 168 -0.41 -20.67 5.44
N VAL A 169 -0.96 -19.69 4.73
CA VAL A 169 -1.42 -18.42 5.29
C VAL A 169 -2.81 -18.11 4.75
N ASP A 170 -3.72 -17.71 5.63
CA ASP A 170 -5.02 -17.18 5.27
C ASP A 170 -4.94 -15.68 5.00
N LEU A 171 -5.42 -15.27 3.84
CA LEU A 171 -5.34 -13.91 3.32
C LEU A 171 -6.75 -13.32 3.22
N GLN A 172 -6.92 -12.06 3.64
CA GLN A 172 -8.21 -11.36 3.61
C GLN A 172 -8.08 -9.92 3.11
N TRP A 173 -8.68 -9.64 1.95
CA TRP A 173 -8.82 -8.27 1.44
C TRP A 173 -10.22 -7.76 1.76
N THR A 174 -10.30 -6.68 2.53
CA THR A 174 -11.56 -6.08 2.95
C THR A 174 -11.78 -4.78 2.17
N TYR A 175 -12.73 -4.78 1.23
CA TYR A 175 -13.05 -3.63 0.39
C TYR A 175 -14.19 -2.81 0.99
N GLY A 176 -13.93 -1.55 1.33
CA GLY A 176 -14.93 -0.55 1.70
C GLY A 176 -15.37 0.31 0.51
N ARG A 177 -16.69 0.51 0.33
CA ARG A 177 -17.19 1.37 -0.76
C ARG A 177 -17.20 2.85 -0.38
N THR A 178 -16.54 3.69 -1.17
CA THR A 178 -16.37 5.14 -0.90
C THR A 178 -17.46 6.04 -1.49
N VAL A 179 -18.39 5.47 -2.26
CA VAL A 179 -19.50 6.20 -2.90
C VAL A 179 -20.83 5.54 -2.55
N GLY A 180 -21.82 6.37 -2.21
CA GLY A 180 -23.16 5.92 -1.83
C GLY A 180 -23.20 5.27 -0.45
N LYS A 181 -24.08 4.29 -0.28
CA LYS A 181 -24.24 3.59 1.01
C LYS A 181 -22.93 2.87 1.40
N PRO A 182 -22.38 3.09 2.62
CA PRO A 182 -21.25 2.34 3.14
C PRO A 182 -21.58 0.85 3.20
N VAL A 183 -20.90 0.08 2.37
CA VAL A 183 -21.02 -1.38 2.27
C VAL A 183 -19.63 -1.94 2.08
N THR A 184 -19.50 -3.24 2.37
CA THR A 184 -18.22 -3.94 2.34
C THR A 184 -18.31 -5.22 1.54
N LYS A 185 -17.18 -5.59 0.94
CA LYS A 185 -16.98 -6.88 0.26
C LYS A 185 -15.67 -7.47 0.78
N VAL A 186 -15.70 -8.73 1.19
CA VAL A 186 -14.52 -9.45 1.64
C VAL A 186 -14.12 -10.46 0.57
N VAL A 187 -12.81 -10.56 0.31
CA VAL A 187 -12.22 -11.57 -0.55
C VAL A 187 -11.23 -12.36 0.29
N HIS A 188 -11.44 -13.66 0.38
CA HIS A 188 -10.61 -14.58 1.14
C HIS A 188 -9.93 -15.55 0.19
N LEU A 189 -8.68 -15.87 0.49
CA LEU A 189 -7.93 -16.95 -0.14
C LEU A 189 -6.94 -17.54 0.86
N ARG A 190 -6.49 -18.76 0.57
CA ARG A 190 -5.41 -19.42 1.28
C ARG A 190 -4.28 -19.65 0.30
N LEU A 191 -3.06 -19.24 0.67
CA LEU A 191 -1.86 -19.55 -0.09
C LEU A 191 -1.02 -20.59 0.67
N TYR A 192 -0.49 -21.55 -0.07
CA TYR A 192 0.41 -22.58 0.45
C TYR A 192 1.85 -22.22 0.08
N ARG A 193 2.80 -22.64 0.93
CA ARG A 193 4.24 -22.38 0.74
C ARG A 193 4.72 -22.68 -0.68
N ALA A 194 4.42 -23.87 -1.20
CA ALA A 194 4.82 -24.27 -2.55
C ALA A 194 4.20 -23.41 -3.67
N GLU A 195 3.05 -22.77 -3.44
CA GLU A 195 2.46 -21.83 -4.41
C GLU A 195 3.16 -20.46 -4.33
N VAL A 196 3.42 -19.98 -3.11
CA VAL A 196 4.16 -18.73 -2.88
C VAL A 196 5.57 -18.82 -3.47
N GLU A 197 6.29 -19.91 -3.24
CA GLU A 197 7.64 -20.14 -3.79
C GLU A 197 7.65 -20.06 -5.33
N ARG A 198 6.71 -20.72 -6.01
CA ARG A 198 6.60 -20.63 -7.49
C ARG A 198 6.26 -19.22 -7.97
N ASN A 199 5.39 -18.51 -7.26
CA ASN A 199 5.04 -17.14 -7.63
C ASN A 199 6.22 -16.19 -7.42
N PHE A 200 7.11 -16.49 -6.47
CA PHE A 200 8.32 -15.71 -6.24
C PHE A 200 9.33 -15.83 -7.36
N ASP A 201 9.38 -16.95 -8.09
CA ASP A 201 10.22 -17.04 -9.30
C ASP A 201 9.83 -15.94 -10.32
N GLU A 202 8.53 -15.74 -10.57
CA GLU A 202 8.03 -14.69 -11.47
C GLU A 202 8.24 -13.26 -10.90
N LEU A 203 8.12 -13.10 -9.57
CA LEU A 203 8.37 -11.82 -8.90
C LEU A 203 9.86 -11.45 -8.91
N ASP A 204 10.76 -12.42 -8.75
CA ASP A 204 12.20 -12.23 -8.79
C ASP A 204 12.65 -11.83 -10.20
N GLU A 205 12.08 -12.40 -11.26
CA GLU A 205 12.34 -11.96 -12.64
C GLU A 205 11.97 -10.47 -12.80
N THR A 206 10.78 -10.07 -12.38
CA THR A 206 10.33 -8.68 -12.47
C THR A 206 11.18 -7.74 -11.59
N SER A 207 11.57 -8.21 -10.40
CA SER A 207 12.39 -7.42 -9.48
C SER A 207 13.82 -7.26 -9.96
N ALA A 208 14.38 -8.28 -10.63
CA ALA A 208 15.67 -8.17 -11.29
C ALA A 208 15.66 -7.09 -12.39
N GLU A 209 14.59 -7.00 -13.18
CA GLU A 209 14.42 -5.92 -14.17
C GLU A 209 14.38 -4.54 -13.52
N ILE A 210 13.61 -4.40 -12.43
CA ILE A 210 13.50 -3.14 -11.65
C ILE A 210 14.87 -2.72 -11.10
N LEU A 211 15.61 -3.66 -10.50
CA LEU A 211 16.93 -3.39 -9.92
C LEU A 211 17.96 -3.05 -11.00
N ALA A 212 17.95 -3.76 -12.13
CA ALA A 212 18.81 -3.45 -13.27
C ALA A 212 18.51 -2.05 -13.85
N ALA A 213 17.23 -1.69 -13.99
CA ALA A 213 16.80 -0.37 -14.42
C ALA A 213 17.26 0.74 -13.47
N LYS A 214 17.15 0.51 -12.16
CA LYS A 214 17.63 1.44 -11.14
C LYS A 214 19.15 1.62 -11.20
N ALA A 215 19.90 0.52 -11.30
CA ALA A 215 21.36 0.53 -11.38
C ALA A 215 21.87 1.20 -12.67
N ALA A 216 21.15 1.05 -13.78
CA ALA A 216 21.49 1.69 -15.05
C ALA A 216 21.27 3.21 -15.03
N GLY A 217 20.37 3.71 -14.17
CA GLY A 217 20.10 5.14 -14.05
C GLY A 217 19.58 5.80 -15.33
N LEU A 218 18.91 5.04 -16.20
CA LEU A 218 18.39 5.54 -17.47
C LEU A 218 17.33 6.63 -17.23
N PRO A 219 17.30 7.69 -18.04
CA PRO A 219 16.26 8.70 -17.92
C PRO A 219 14.87 8.10 -18.22
N PRO A 220 13.78 8.61 -17.61
CA PRO A 220 12.45 8.01 -17.75
C PRO A 220 11.98 7.74 -19.19
N LEU A 221 12.35 8.61 -20.14
CA LEU A 221 11.94 8.50 -21.54
C LEU A 221 12.57 7.32 -22.28
N GLU A 222 13.64 6.73 -21.76
CA GLU A 222 14.28 5.54 -22.33
C GLU A 222 13.61 4.23 -21.88
N HIS A 223 12.73 4.27 -20.88
CA HIS A 223 11.93 3.12 -20.48
C HIS A 223 10.71 2.93 -21.37
N ASP A 224 10.27 1.68 -21.49
CA ASP A 224 9.06 1.31 -22.20
C ASP A 224 7.83 1.97 -21.58
N PHE A 225 6.93 2.46 -22.44
CA PHE A 225 5.66 3.02 -22.01
C PHE A 225 4.51 2.11 -22.42
N ASN A 226 3.41 2.21 -21.68
CA ASN A 226 2.17 1.51 -21.99
C ASN A 226 1.04 2.53 -22.16
N ALA A 227 0.61 2.78 -23.40
CA ALA A 227 -0.46 3.73 -23.69
C ALA A 227 -1.77 3.38 -22.98
N ASN A 228 -2.06 2.08 -22.78
CA ASN A 228 -3.28 1.65 -22.10
C ASN A 228 -3.26 2.00 -20.60
N ALA A 229 -2.08 2.16 -20.01
CA ALA A 229 -1.92 2.55 -18.62
C ALA A 229 -2.14 4.06 -18.36
N CYS A 230 -2.14 4.89 -19.40
CA CYS A 230 -2.23 6.34 -19.27
C CYS A 230 -3.53 6.82 -18.61
N GLU A 231 -4.61 6.05 -18.70
CA GLU A 231 -5.92 6.39 -18.12
C GLU A 231 -6.25 5.52 -16.89
N ALA A 232 -5.35 4.63 -16.48
CA ALA A 232 -5.54 3.78 -15.31
C ALA A 232 -5.60 4.64 -14.03
N TYR A 233 -6.48 4.24 -13.10
CA TYR A 233 -6.62 4.85 -11.77
C TYR A 233 -6.92 6.36 -11.75
N GLY A 234 -7.56 6.89 -12.80
CA GLY A 234 -7.88 8.33 -12.90
C GLY A 234 -6.90 9.12 -13.76
N GLY A 235 -5.86 8.46 -14.30
CA GLY A 235 -4.94 9.07 -15.25
C GLY A 235 -3.47 8.95 -14.82
N CYS A 236 -2.57 9.19 -15.78
CA CYS A 236 -1.15 9.30 -15.55
C CYS A 236 -0.76 10.78 -15.46
N PHE A 237 -0.31 11.20 -14.29
CA PHE A 237 0.16 12.57 -14.04
C PHE A 237 1.30 13.00 -14.97
N HIS A 238 2.16 12.06 -15.37
CA HIS A 238 3.31 12.33 -16.24
C HIS A 238 2.95 12.42 -17.73
N ARG A 239 1.67 12.39 -18.11
CA ARG A 239 1.26 12.33 -19.53
C ARG A 239 1.85 13.44 -20.38
N ASP A 240 1.95 14.66 -19.84
CA ASP A 240 2.46 15.81 -20.58
C ASP A 240 3.99 15.78 -20.73
N THR A 241 4.70 15.18 -19.79
CA THR A 241 6.16 14.99 -19.84
C THR A 241 6.59 13.66 -20.47
N CYS A 242 5.67 12.71 -20.67
CA CYS A 242 5.91 11.38 -21.23
C CYS A 242 6.25 11.39 -22.74
N ASN A 243 6.18 12.56 -23.39
CA ASN A 243 6.47 12.79 -24.81
C ASN A 243 5.73 11.82 -25.77
N LEU A 244 4.47 11.52 -25.48
CA LEU A 244 3.64 10.68 -26.35
C LEU A 244 3.34 11.39 -27.66
N SER A 245 3.55 10.70 -28.78
CA SER A 245 3.12 11.12 -30.11
C SER A 245 1.60 11.31 -30.17
N PRO A 246 1.08 12.09 -31.14
CA PRO A 246 -0.37 12.26 -31.31
C PRO A 246 -1.13 10.93 -31.44
N THR A 247 -0.54 9.95 -32.13
CA THR A 247 -1.12 8.61 -32.31
C THR A 247 -1.17 7.84 -30.99
N GLU A 248 -0.10 7.86 -30.19
CA GLU A 248 -0.06 7.19 -28.88
C GLU A 248 -1.03 7.85 -27.88
N ARG A 249 -1.15 9.18 -27.91
CA ARG A 249 -2.14 9.91 -27.12
C ARG A 249 -3.56 9.50 -27.50
N LEU A 250 -3.84 9.29 -28.79
CA LEU A 250 -5.13 8.80 -29.26
C LEU A 250 -5.39 7.35 -28.81
N MET A 251 -4.40 6.47 -28.91
CA MET A 251 -4.49 5.09 -28.41
C MET A 251 -4.83 5.05 -26.92
N ALA A 252 -4.16 5.88 -26.11
CA ALA A 252 -4.45 6.01 -24.68
C ALA A 252 -5.92 6.40 -24.39
N ILE A 253 -6.47 7.35 -25.17
CA ILE A 253 -7.89 7.76 -25.04
C ILE A 253 -8.82 6.61 -25.47
N MET A 254 -8.49 5.91 -26.56
CA MET A 254 -9.31 4.82 -27.08
C MET A 254 -9.31 3.57 -26.20
N ALA A 255 -8.26 3.36 -25.41
CA ALA A 255 -8.17 2.26 -24.44
C ALA A 255 -9.25 2.36 -23.34
N LYS A 256 -9.69 3.58 -23.01
CA LYS A 256 -10.66 3.87 -21.95
C LYS A 256 -12.11 3.53 -22.32
N GLN A 257 -12.45 3.68 -23.60
CA GLN A 257 -13.82 3.48 -24.04
C GLN A 257 -14.15 1.98 -24.02
N THR A 258 -15.10 1.60 -23.17
CA THR A 258 -15.64 0.24 -23.20
C THR A 258 -16.19 -0.06 -24.58
N LEU A 259 -16.13 -1.33 -25.02
CA LEU A 259 -16.72 -1.70 -26.31
C LEU A 259 -18.19 -1.27 -26.41
N ALA A 260 -18.91 -1.30 -25.28
CA ALA A 260 -20.29 -0.82 -25.17
C ALA A 260 -20.41 0.70 -25.42
N GLU A 261 -19.53 1.53 -24.85
CA GLU A 261 -19.49 2.97 -25.12
C GLU A 261 -19.08 3.27 -26.57
N LYS A 262 -18.14 2.51 -27.14
CA LYS A 262 -17.77 2.61 -28.56
C LYS A 262 -18.97 2.29 -29.46
N MET A 263 -19.73 1.25 -29.13
CA MET A 263 -20.92 0.85 -29.88
C MET A 263 -22.07 1.83 -29.69
N ALA A 264 -22.26 2.41 -28.49
CA ALA A 264 -23.25 3.44 -28.24
C ALA A 264 -22.93 4.74 -28.99
N ALA A 265 -21.66 5.18 -28.98
CA ALA A 265 -21.20 6.34 -29.74
C ALA A 265 -21.36 6.13 -31.25
N ARG A 266 -21.02 4.94 -31.76
CA ARG A 266 -21.22 4.58 -33.18
C ARG A 266 -22.71 4.56 -33.55
N LYS A 267 -23.57 4.02 -32.69
CA LYS A 267 -25.02 4.01 -32.89
C LYS A 267 -25.60 5.42 -32.89
N ALA A 268 -25.11 6.29 -32.00
CA ALA A 268 -25.51 7.70 -31.95
C ALA A 268 -25.06 8.47 -33.21
N ALA A 269 -23.83 8.24 -33.70
CA ALA A 269 -23.33 8.85 -34.93
C ALA A 269 -24.13 8.40 -36.17
N LEU A 270 -24.47 7.11 -36.25
CA LEU A 270 -25.34 6.57 -37.31
C LEU A 270 -26.75 7.15 -37.25
N ALA A 271 -27.32 7.30 -36.03
CA ALA A 271 -28.64 7.90 -35.85
C ALA A 271 -28.66 9.40 -36.18
N ALA A 272 -27.53 10.10 -36.01
CA ALA A 272 -27.39 11.51 -36.35
C ALA A 272 -27.17 11.77 -37.86
N GLY A 273 -27.21 10.73 -38.70
CA GLY A 273 -27.04 10.87 -40.14
C GLY A 273 -25.64 11.32 -40.57
N GLN A 274 -24.63 11.19 -39.70
CA GLN A 274 -23.25 11.41 -40.12
C GLN A 274 -22.87 10.31 -41.11
N PRO A 275 -22.56 10.63 -42.38
CA PRO A 275 -22.18 9.64 -43.36
C PRO A 275 -20.91 8.96 -42.86
N GLY A 276 -21.01 7.67 -42.56
CA GLY A 276 -19.86 6.87 -42.16
C GLY A 276 -18.82 6.97 -43.25
N GLY A 277 -17.72 7.69 -42.97
CA GLY A 277 -16.61 7.85 -43.88
C GLY A 277 -16.03 6.48 -44.21
N SER A 278 -16.52 5.87 -45.29
CA SER A 278 -15.84 4.78 -45.95
C SER A 278 -14.62 5.40 -46.60
N ALA A 279 -13.47 5.29 -45.93
CA ALA A 279 -12.20 5.63 -46.54
C ALA A 279 -12.00 4.65 -47.71
N ALA A 280 -12.24 5.15 -48.92
CA ALA A 280 -11.88 4.44 -50.14
C ALA A 280 -10.35 4.26 -50.17
N PRO A 281 -9.84 3.06 -50.52
CA PRO A 281 -8.40 2.88 -50.69
C PRO A 281 -7.89 3.78 -51.84
N PRO A 282 -6.68 4.35 -51.73
CA PRO A 282 -6.15 5.24 -52.76
C PRO A 282 -5.91 4.46 -54.07
N PRO A 283 -6.08 5.12 -55.23
CA PRO A 283 -5.85 4.49 -56.52
C PRO A 283 -4.35 4.26 -56.73
N VAL A 284 -3.99 3.01 -57.00
CA VAL A 284 -2.71 2.63 -57.59
C VAL A 284 -2.77 3.02 -59.07
N GLY A 285 -1.99 4.03 -59.46
CA GLY A 285 -1.83 4.47 -60.84
C GLY A 285 -0.41 4.93 -61.09
N GLY A 286 0.33 4.16 -61.88
CA GLY A 286 1.70 4.46 -62.32
C GLY A 286 1.78 5.14 -63.69
N ALA A 287 3.02 5.16 -64.20
CA ALA A 287 3.56 5.79 -65.43
C ALA A 287 3.85 7.31 -65.28
N GLY A 288 5.05 7.85 -65.46
CA GLY A 288 6.34 7.34 -65.96
C GLY A 288 6.93 8.36 -66.94
N ILE A 289 8.11 8.94 -66.69
CA ILE A 289 8.94 9.66 -67.69
C ILE A 289 10.44 9.51 -67.34
N ASN A 290 11.23 9.41 -68.41
CA ASN A 290 12.61 8.99 -68.66
C ASN A 290 13.80 9.65 -67.93
N ALA A 291 14.93 8.94 -68.09
CA ALA A 291 16.33 9.18 -67.69
C ALA A 291 17.05 10.37 -68.37
N PRO A 292 18.30 10.67 -67.95
CA PRO A 292 19.43 10.25 -68.79
C PRO A 292 20.66 9.65 -68.06
N GLU A 293 21.46 8.91 -68.85
CA GLU A 293 22.73 8.22 -68.58
C GLU A 293 23.85 9.16 -68.06
N GLY A 294 24.59 8.79 -67.01
CA GLY A 294 25.96 8.24 -67.05
C GLY A 294 27.01 9.28 -66.61
N PRO A 295 28.23 8.93 -66.10
CA PRO A 295 28.91 7.65 -66.25
C PRO A 295 29.43 6.97 -64.97
N GLU A 296 29.66 5.69 -65.19
CA GLU A 296 30.39 4.62 -64.52
C GLU A 296 31.78 4.98 -63.94
N THR A 297 32.07 4.58 -62.70
CA THR A 297 33.42 4.21 -62.24
C THR A 297 33.39 3.17 -61.11
N ALA A 298 33.89 1.98 -61.45
CA ALA A 298 34.69 1.00 -60.70
C ALA A 298 34.55 0.84 -59.16
N LYS A 299 34.15 -0.38 -58.77
CA LYS A 299 34.51 -1.06 -57.51
C LYS A 299 36.04 -1.27 -57.41
N PRO A 300 36.55 -1.45 -56.18
CA PRO A 300 37.06 -2.78 -55.89
C PRO A 300 36.52 -3.37 -54.59
N GLU A 301 36.34 -4.69 -54.62
CA GLU A 301 36.16 -5.56 -53.48
C GLU A 301 37.44 -5.63 -52.65
N THR A 302 37.31 -5.61 -51.32
CA THR A 302 38.26 -6.28 -50.44
C THR A 302 37.51 -7.11 -49.41
N GLU A 303 37.76 -8.40 -49.54
CA GLU A 303 37.58 -9.50 -48.61
C GLU A 303 38.38 -9.21 -47.32
N ALA A 304 37.70 -9.04 -46.19
CA ALA A 304 38.27 -9.17 -44.85
C ALA A 304 37.15 -9.52 -43.86
N GLU A 305 36.77 -10.78 -43.91
CA GLU A 305 35.93 -11.47 -42.95
C GLU A 305 36.71 -11.75 -41.64
N LYS A 306 35.97 -11.86 -40.53
CA LYS A 306 36.31 -12.53 -39.24
C LYS A 306 36.87 -11.69 -38.08
N LEU A 307 35.98 -11.14 -37.26
CA LEU A 307 35.66 -11.64 -35.90
C LEU A 307 34.65 -10.66 -35.27
N VAL A 308 33.45 -11.14 -34.92
CA VAL A 308 32.64 -10.85 -33.70
C VAL A 308 31.23 -11.37 -34.02
N ALA A 309 30.96 -12.61 -33.64
CA ALA A 309 29.60 -13.15 -33.61
C ALA A 309 28.91 -12.60 -32.35
N ALA A 310 28.17 -11.50 -32.51
CA ALA A 310 27.28 -10.99 -31.48
C ALA A 310 25.90 -11.63 -31.64
N THR A 311 25.49 -12.34 -30.60
CA THR A 311 24.16 -12.89 -30.37
C THR A 311 23.11 -11.77 -30.49
N LYS A 312 22.22 -11.87 -31.48
CA LYS A 312 21.04 -11.01 -31.55
C LYS A 312 20.11 -11.33 -30.36
N PRO A 313 19.61 -10.34 -29.61
CA PRO A 313 18.55 -10.58 -28.64
C PRO A 313 17.27 -10.96 -29.38
N GLN A 314 16.74 -12.16 -29.08
CA GLN A 314 15.41 -12.58 -29.51
C GLN A 314 14.34 -11.73 -28.84
N THR A 315 13.32 -11.36 -29.61
CA THR A 315 12.20 -10.57 -29.11
C THR A 315 11.31 -11.39 -28.18
N LEU A 316 10.69 -10.76 -27.18
CA LEU A 316 9.78 -11.40 -26.23
C LEU A 316 8.61 -12.12 -26.93
N ALA A 317 8.20 -11.65 -28.12
CA ALA A 317 7.19 -12.26 -28.95
C ALA A 317 7.59 -13.64 -29.51
N GLU A 318 8.88 -13.86 -29.80
CA GLU A 318 9.39 -15.15 -30.31
C GLU A 318 9.51 -16.20 -29.20
N LYS A 319 9.80 -15.78 -27.96
CA LYS A 319 9.83 -16.69 -26.80
C LYS A 319 8.43 -17.20 -26.42
N MET A 320 7.38 -16.39 -26.63
CA MET A 320 6.00 -16.80 -26.35
C MET A 320 5.44 -17.78 -27.40
N ALA A 321 5.94 -17.75 -28.64
CA ALA A 321 5.51 -18.67 -29.70
C ALA A 321 6.10 -20.08 -29.55
N ALA A 322 7.32 -20.22 -29.00
CA ALA A 322 7.99 -21.52 -28.87
C ALA A 322 7.48 -22.39 -27.70
N LYS A 323 6.81 -21.80 -26.70
CA LYS A 323 6.32 -22.51 -25.50
C LYS A 323 4.91 -23.12 -25.68
N ALA A 324 4.25 -22.86 -26.81
CA ALA A 324 2.90 -23.38 -27.11
C ALA A 324 2.88 -24.74 -27.84
N ALA A 325 4.04 -25.33 -28.16
CA ALA A 325 4.13 -26.55 -28.98
C ALA A 325 4.47 -27.85 -28.21
N ALA A 326 4.57 -27.82 -26.88
CA ALA A 326 4.88 -29.01 -26.12
C ALA A 326 4.15 -29.03 -24.78
N THR A 327 2.96 -29.66 -24.74
CA THR A 327 2.50 -30.55 -23.65
C THR A 327 1.14 -31.15 -24.08
N GLU A 328 1.17 -32.31 -24.72
CA GLU A 328 0.03 -33.22 -24.84
C GLU A 328 0.49 -34.58 -24.27
N VAL A 329 0.10 -34.89 -23.02
CA VAL A 329 -0.06 -36.29 -22.57
C VAL A 329 -1.22 -36.36 -21.56
N ALA A 330 -2.07 -37.34 -21.82
CA ALA A 330 -3.35 -37.61 -21.21
C ALA A 330 -3.29 -38.17 -19.78
N THR A 331 -4.32 -37.88 -18.98
CA THR A 331 -4.87 -38.83 -18.00
C THR A 331 -6.39 -38.68 -17.88
N THR A 332 -7.09 -39.77 -18.20
CA THR A 332 -8.53 -40.02 -18.03
C THR A 332 -8.96 -40.08 -16.55
N PRO A 333 -10.15 -39.56 -16.18
CA PRO A 333 -10.79 -39.83 -14.88
C PRO A 333 -11.90 -40.90 -14.98
N PRO A 334 -12.15 -41.70 -13.93
CA PRO A 334 -13.33 -42.54 -13.87
C PRO A 334 -14.55 -41.83 -13.25
N ALA A 335 -15.70 -42.07 -13.88
CA ALA A 335 -17.07 -41.83 -13.44
C ALA A 335 -17.42 -42.69 -12.19
N ALA A 336 -18.49 -42.54 -11.39
CA ALA A 336 -19.69 -41.71 -11.31
C ALA A 336 -20.31 -41.96 -9.91
N ALA A 337 -21.14 -41.04 -9.40
CA ALA A 337 -22.37 -41.42 -8.67
C ALA A 337 -23.33 -40.23 -8.53
N ALA A 338 -24.54 -40.41 -9.04
CA ALA A 338 -25.63 -39.44 -9.02
C ALA A 338 -26.54 -39.65 -7.81
N THR A 339 -27.03 -38.56 -7.19
CA THR A 339 -28.23 -38.59 -6.34
C THR A 339 -29.13 -37.35 -6.52
N LYS A 340 -30.25 -37.61 -7.18
CA LYS A 340 -31.65 -37.16 -6.95
C LYS A 340 -31.94 -35.71 -6.50
N LYS A 341 -32.56 -35.01 -7.45
CA LYS A 341 -33.45 -33.83 -7.26
C LYS A 341 -34.67 -34.18 -6.38
N ARG A 342 -35.00 -33.27 -5.46
CA ARG A 342 -36.35 -33.12 -4.89
C ARG A 342 -36.66 -31.63 -4.80
N GLY A 343 -37.69 -31.20 -5.53
CA GLY A 343 -38.23 -29.84 -5.44
C GLY A 343 -39.25 -29.69 -4.32
N ARG A 344 -39.52 -28.44 -3.93
CA ARG A 344 -40.80 -27.94 -3.38
C ARG A 344 -40.80 -26.39 -3.35
N PRO A 345 -41.94 -25.71 -3.19
CA PRO A 345 -42.51 -24.74 -4.13
C PRO A 345 -42.46 -23.28 -3.59
N PRO A 346 -42.94 -22.28 -4.36
CA PRO A 346 -42.91 -20.89 -3.92
C PRO A 346 -44.09 -20.56 -3.01
N GLY A 347 -43.81 -19.94 -1.86
CA GLY A 347 -44.81 -19.46 -0.91
C GLY A 347 -44.64 -17.98 -0.59
N LYS A 348 -45.57 -17.16 -1.09
CA LYS A 348 -45.80 -15.77 -0.67
C LYS A 348 -46.65 -15.75 0.61
N SER A 349 -46.29 -14.93 1.59
CA SER A 349 -47.22 -14.20 2.48
C SER A 349 -46.40 -13.22 3.33
N LYS A 350 -46.54 -11.91 3.16
CA LYS A 350 -47.56 -10.97 3.69
C LYS A 350 -47.19 -10.45 5.10
N ALA A 351 -47.27 -9.14 5.22
CA ALA A 351 -46.89 -8.28 6.33
C ALA A 351 -47.72 -8.46 7.61
N ALA A 352 -47.15 -8.09 8.75
CA ALA A 352 -47.81 -7.28 9.79
C ALA A 352 -46.77 -6.70 10.77
N ASN A 353 -47.00 -5.42 11.12
CA ASN A 353 -46.34 -4.63 12.17
C ASN A 353 -46.52 -5.23 13.57
N ALA A 354 -45.59 -4.91 14.47
CA ALA A 354 -45.93 -4.37 15.78
C ALA A 354 -44.70 -3.73 16.44
N ASP A 355 -44.89 -2.48 16.85
CA ASP A 355 -44.04 -1.71 17.75
C ASP A 355 -43.77 -2.46 19.07
N ALA A 356 -42.53 -2.41 19.53
CA ALA A 356 -42.20 -2.67 20.93
C ALA A 356 -41.03 -1.78 21.37
N THR A 357 -41.39 -0.73 22.09
CA THR A 357 -40.52 0.11 22.91
C THR A 357 -39.78 -0.73 23.96
N PRO A 358 -38.46 -0.62 24.13
CA PRO A 358 -37.79 -1.15 25.30
C PRO A 358 -37.76 -0.12 26.43
N ALA A 359 -38.29 -0.55 27.57
CA ALA A 359 -38.24 0.15 28.85
C ALA A 359 -36.79 0.27 29.37
N ALA A 360 -36.53 1.40 30.02
CA ALA A 360 -35.29 1.74 30.68
C ALA A 360 -34.93 0.74 31.79
N ALA A 361 -33.70 0.23 31.76
CA ALA A 361 -33.10 -0.53 32.85
C ALA A 361 -32.13 0.38 33.63
N THR A 362 -32.44 0.56 34.91
CA THR A 362 -31.66 1.22 35.94
C THR A 362 -30.36 0.44 36.24
N VAL A 363 -29.22 1.14 36.18
CA VAL A 363 -27.92 0.61 36.59
C VAL A 363 -27.72 0.90 38.07
N ALA A 364 -27.55 -0.15 38.88
CA ALA A 364 -27.04 -0.07 40.24
C ALA A 364 -25.55 -0.52 40.27
N PRO A 365 -24.73 -0.02 41.20
CA PRO A 365 -23.28 -0.21 41.19
C PRO A 365 -22.89 -1.56 41.78
N ILE A 366 -21.98 -2.28 41.12
CA ILE A 366 -21.33 -3.48 41.66
C ILE A 366 -19.98 -3.07 42.25
N VAL A 367 -19.92 -3.07 43.58
CA VAL A 367 -18.69 -3.10 44.38
C VAL A 367 -18.25 -4.57 44.48
N GLY A 368 -16.95 -4.82 44.30
CA GLY A 368 -16.39 -6.15 44.08
C GLY A 368 -16.28 -7.06 45.30
N HIS A 369 -15.75 -8.27 45.08
CA HIS A 369 -14.87 -9.03 45.97
C HIS A 369 -14.30 -10.21 45.16
N GLY A 370 -12.99 -10.44 45.30
CA GLY A 370 -12.28 -11.50 44.60
C GLY A 370 -12.51 -12.89 45.17
N THR A 371 -12.04 -13.91 44.45
CA THR A 371 -11.49 -15.11 45.07
C THR A 371 -10.54 -15.83 44.11
N ARG A 372 -9.49 -16.33 44.74
CA ARG A 372 -8.29 -17.02 44.29
C ARG A 372 -8.61 -18.47 43.88
N THR A 373 -8.07 -18.94 42.77
CA THR A 373 -7.80 -20.39 42.58
C THR A 373 -6.44 -20.63 41.95
N LYS A 374 -5.79 -21.67 42.46
CA LYS A 374 -4.43 -22.13 42.19
C LYS A 374 -4.39 -23.04 40.96
N GLY A 375 -3.25 -23.02 40.26
CA GLY A 375 -2.60 -24.24 39.79
C GLY A 375 -2.40 -24.36 38.28
N ALA A 376 -1.16 -24.21 37.83
CA ALA A 376 -0.39 -25.19 37.03
C ALA A 376 0.86 -24.50 36.47
N THR A 377 2.04 -25.03 36.80
CA THR A 377 3.35 -24.55 36.35
C THR A 377 3.75 -25.30 35.06
N PRO A 378 4.03 -24.62 33.93
CA PRO A 378 4.78 -25.18 32.82
C PRO A 378 6.29 -24.83 32.96
N PRO A 379 7.19 -25.55 32.25
CA PRO A 379 8.62 -25.48 32.50
C PRO A 379 9.25 -24.18 31.99
N ALA A 380 10.31 -23.77 32.68
CA ALA A 380 11.06 -22.53 32.49
C ALA A 380 11.63 -22.38 31.06
N GLY A 381 10.97 -21.56 30.25
CA GLY A 381 11.62 -20.78 29.19
C GLY A 381 11.88 -19.38 29.76
N GLY A 382 13.10 -18.85 29.57
CA GLY A 382 13.51 -17.57 30.16
C GLY A 382 12.54 -16.44 29.82
N GLU A 383 11.76 -16.00 30.81
CA GLU A 383 11.02 -14.76 30.77
C GLU A 383 12.03 -13.61 30.82
N GLU A 384 12.30 -13.00 29.66
CA GLU A 384 12.75 -11.61 29.66
C GLU A 384 11.64 -10.79 30.30
N SER A 385 11.87 -10.40 31.55
CA SER A 385 10.97 -9.54 32.29
C SER A 385 10.71 -8.29 31.46
N PRO A 386 9.44 -7.86 31.28
CA PRO A 386 9.16 -6.57 30.66
C PRO A 386 10.02 -5.53 31.40
N VAL A 387 10.66 -4.64 30.64
CA VAL A 387 11.34 -3.47 31.21
C VAL A 387 10.27 -2.71 31.97
N GLN A 388 10.12 -3.02 33.26
CA GLN A 388 9.32 -2.23 34.16
C GLN A 388 10.01 -0.87 34.13
N ILE A 389 9.27 0.18 33.80
CA ILE A 389 9.75 1.54 33.98
C ILE A 389 9.85 1.71 35.50
N VAL A 390 11.00 1.31 36.04
CA VAL A 390 11.27 1.23 37.47
C VAL A 390 11.31 2.66 37.98
N ASP A 391 10.29 3.06 38.73
CA ASP A 391 10.19 4.28 39.56
C ASP A 391 11.17 5.40 39.15
N LEU A 392 11.03 5.86 37.90
CA LEU A 392 11.90 6.90 37.39
C LEU A 392 11.46 8.22 38.03
N LYS A 393 12.39 8.87 38.74
CA LYS A 393 12.22 10.24 39.26
C LYS A 393 12.04 11.29 38.15
N SER A 394 12.05 10.88 36.89
CA SER A 394 11.89 11.69 35.68
C SER A 394 11.25 10.82 34.57
N PHE A 395 11.00 11.41 33.40
CA PHE A 395 10.40 10.69 32.27
C PHE A 395 11.42 9.89 31.46
N ALA A 396 10.93 8.92 30.68
CA ALA A 396 11.70 8.25 29.65
C ALA A 396 11.50 8.95 28.29
N LEU A 397 12.57 9.33 27.60
CA LEU A 397 12.53 9.97 26.30
C LEU A 397 12.80 8.95 25.18
N PHE A 398 11.86 8.79 24.27
CA PHE A 398 11.95 7.95 23.08
C PHE A 398 12.17 8.82 21.85
N ILE A 399 13.36 8.73 21.25
CA ILE A 399 13.78 9.56 20.11
C ILE A 399 13.65 8.73 18.84
N ASP A 400 12.77 9.18 17.95
CA ASP A 400 12.48 8.54 16.66
C ASP A 400 12.06 7.05 16.75
N CYS A 401 11.56 6.64 17.92
CA CYS A 401 11.10 5.30 18.20
C CYS A 401 9.83 5.31 19.06
N LEU A 402 9.05 4.23 19.00
CA LEU A 402 7.88 4.01 19.85
C LEU A 402 8.13 2.87 20.83
N PRO A 403 7.68 2.97 22.11
CA PRO A 403 7.79 1.86 23.05
C PRO A 403 6.93 0.68 22.59
N VAL A 404 7.53 -0.50 22.50
CA VAL A 404 6.92 -1.72 21.92
C VAL A 404 5.83 -2.33 22.82
N LYS A 405 5.88 -2.10 24.14
CA LYS A 405 4.88 -2.65 25.10
C LYS A 405 4.64 -1.73 26.30
N GLY A 406 3.36 -1.52 26.60
CA GLY A 406 2.82 -1.18 27.93
C GLY A 406 3.52 -0.04 28.67
N GLY A 407 3.01 1.17 28.51
CA GLY A 407 3.39 2.34 29.30
C GLY A 407 2.52 3.54 28.91
N LEU A 408 2.31 4.48 29.83
CA LEU A 408 1.70 5.77 29.48
C LEU A 408 2.77 6.61 28.78
N PHE A 409 2.49 7.06 27.57
CA PHE A 409 3.35 7.97 26.83
C PHE A 409 2.54 9.13 26.24
N ILE A 410 3.22 10.25 26.04
CA ILE A 410 2.67 11.45 25.41
C ILE A 410 3.62 11.94 24.32
N GLN A 411 3.09 12.66 23.32
CA GLN A 411 3.92 13.25 22.28
C GLN A 411 4.64 14.49 22.81
N ALA A 412 5.89 14.68 22.42
CA ALA A 412 6.66 15.87 22.79
C ALA A 412 5.95 17.18 22.39
N SER A 413 5.18 17.17 21.30
CA SER A 413 4.37 18.31 20.88
C SER A 413 3.36 18.77 21.93
N GLU A 414 2.75 17.83 22.65
CA GLU A 414 1.78 18.15 23.71
C GLU A 414 2.48 18.80 24.91
N VAL A 415 3.69 18.33 25.23
CA VAL A 415 4.52 18.91 26.32
C VAL A 415 5.04 20.29 25.95
N CYS A 416 5.38 20.52 24.68
CA CYS A 416 5.90 21.79 24.21
C CYS A 416 4.82 22.85 24.01
N GLU A 417 3.55 22.49 23.82
CA GLU A 417 2.49 23.43 23.45
C GLU A 417 2.40 24.64 24.39
N PRO A 418 2.42 24.47 25.72
CA PRO A 418 2.36 25.61 26.62
C PRO A 418 3.59 26.54 26.52
N ALA A 419 4.79 26.00 26.26
CA ALA A 419 6.00 26.80 26.03
C ALA A 419 5.95 27.52 24.67
N ARG A 420 5.37 26.91 23.64
CA ARG A 420 5.15 27.55 22.33
C ARG A 420 4.23 28.76 22.45
N VAL A 421 3.12 28.62 23.19
CA VAL A 421 2.17 29.72 23.43
C VAL A 421 2.82 30.87 24.19
N GLU A 422 3.59 30.58 25.24
CA GLU A 422 4.34 31.59 26.01
C GLU A 422 5.32 32.37 25.12
N VAL A 423 6.11 31.65 24.31
CA VAL A 423 7.11 32.26 23.42
C VAL A 423 6.44 33.08 22.32
N ALA A 424 5.40 32.55 21.68
CA ALA A 424 4.66 33.27 20.65
C ALA A 424 4.05 34.57 21.21
N ALA A 425 3.45 34.52 22.41
CA ALA A 425 2.89 35.69 23.08
C ALA A 425 3.97 36.73 23.47
N THR A 426 5.10 36.28 24.01
CA THR A 426 6.21 37.16 24.42
C THR A 426 6.79 37.96 23.25
N HIS A 427 6.78 37.37 22.05
CA HIS A 427 7.30 37.98 20.83
C HIS A 427 6.22 38.58 19.93
N ASN A 428 4.95 38.58 20.36
CA ASN A 428 3.80 39.09 19.60
C ASN A 428 3.69 38.50 18.18
N VAL A 429 3.83 37.18 18.06
CA VAL A 429 3.70 36.43 16.80
C VAL A 429 2.66 35.31 16.94
N GLY A 430 2.10 34.84 15.82
CA GLY A 430 1.10 33.77 15.82
C GLY A 430 1.66 32.36 16.10
N ASP A 431 2.96 32.15 15.89
CA ASP A 431 3.67 30.89 16.17
C ASP A 431 5.13 31.22 16.49
N TYR A 432 5.77 30.47 17.39
CA TYR A 432 7.17 30.71 17.80
C TYR A 432 8.16 30.67 16.61
N ARG A 433 7.86 29.92 15.54
CA ARG A 433 8.69 29.82 14.34
C ARG A 433 8.73 31.11 13.52
N LEU A 434 7.82 32.05 13.77
CA LEU A 434 7.80 33.36 13.12
C LEU A 434 8.71 34.39 13.81
N ILE A 435 9.37 34.00 14.91
CA ILE A 435 10.42 34.81 15.53
C ILE A 435 11.66 34.78 14.62
N ASP A 436 12.38 35.91 14.56
CA ASP A 436 13.65 36.10 13.84
C ASP A 436 14.39 34.80 13.52
N PHE A 437 14.76 34.63 12.25
CA PHE A 437 15.42 33.44 11.73
C PHE A 437 16.58 32.97 12.62
N GLY A 438 16.52 31.71 13.05
CA GLY A 438 17.54 31.09 13.92
C GLY A 438 17.41 31.38 15.42
N LYS A 439 16.50 32.25 15.86
CA LYS A 439 16.28 32.53 17.30
C LYS A 439 15.12 31.76 17.91
N ALA A 440 14.12 31.37 17.11
CA ALA A 440 12.91 30.67 17.55
C ALA A 440 13.22 29.46 18.44
N GLY A 441 14.09 28.55 18.00
CA GLY A 441 14.46 27.36 18.76
C GLY A 441 15.18 27.67 20.09
N ALA A 442 15.96 28.75 20.17
CA ALA A 442 16.59 29.16 21.42
C ALA A 442 15.56 29.66 22.46
N TYR A 443 14.58 30.44 22.03
CA TYR A 443 13.51 30.90 22.92
C TYR A 443 12.62 29.75 23.38
N LEU A 444 12.28 28.82 22.48
CA LEU A 444 11.51 27.63 22.83
C LEU A 444 12.25 26.75 23.85
N ARG A 445 13.54 26.47 23.64
CA ARG A 445 14.37 25.73 24.60
C ARG A 445 14.38 26.38 25.97
N ALA A 446 14.57 27.69 26.04
CA ALA A 446 14.61 28.42 27.30
C ALA A 446 13.27 28.38 28.05
N ALA A 447 12.14 28.52 27.34
CA ALA A 447 10.82 28.41 27.94
C ALA A 447 10.52 26.98 28.41
N LEU A 448 10.81 25.97 27.57
CA LEU A 448 10.62 24.57 27.90
C LEU A 448 11.49 24.14 29.10
N ASP A 449 12.75 24.58 29.17
CA ASP A 449 13.67 24.27 30.27
C ASP A 449 13.17 24.82 31.60
N ARG A 450 12.66 26.06 31.62
CA ARG A 450 12.04 26.65 32.82
C ARG A 450 10.85 25.82 33.30
N ARG A 451 9.99 25.38 32.37
CA ARG A 451 8.79 24.60 32.70
C ARG A 451 9.13 23.23 33.25
N LEU A 452 10.01 22.48 32.58
CA LEU A 452 10.41 21.15 33.05
C LEU A 452 11.17 21.20 34.39
N THR A 453 11.84 22.32 34.67
CA THR A 453 12.46 22.56 35.99
C THR A 453 11.43 22.87 37.06
N ALA A 454 10.41 23.69 36.75
CA ALA A 454 9.37 24.08 37.71
C ALA A 454 8.37 22.95 38.00
N GLU A 455 8.01 22.17 36.97
CA GLU A 455 7.05 21.08 37.01
C GLU A 455 7.65 19.84 36.34
N PRO A 456 8.50 19.08 37.06
CA PRO A 456 9.12 17.89 36.51
C PRO A 456 8.09 16.83 36.12
N ILE A 457 8.22 16.32 34.90
CA ILE A 457 7.40 15.21 34.40
C ILE A 457 8.03 13.90 34.88
N THR A 458 7.23 13.03 35.50
CA THR A 458 7.68 11.75 36.07
C THR A 458 6.76 10.62 35.67
N GLY A 459 7.28 9.38 35.64
CA GLY A 459 6.47 8.17 35.48
C GLY A 459 5.80 7.96 34.11
N ILE A 460 6.10 8.78 33.10
CA ILE A 460 5.58 8.64 31.73
C ILE A 460 6.71 8.63 30.69
N GLY A 461 6.41 8.08 29.51
CA GLY A 461 7.26 8.20 28.32
C GLY A 461 6.94 9.46 27.52
N ILE A 462 7.95 10.09 26.93
CA ILE A 462 7.78 11.17 25.95
C ILE A 462 8.36 10.70 24.62
N VAL A 463 7.55 10.75 23.56
CA VAL A 463 7.98 10.40 22.19
C VAL A 463 8.35 11.69 21.46
N LEU A 464 9.56 11.73 20.89
CA LEU A 464 10.12 12.87 20.19
C LEU A 464 10.52 12.48 18.76
N ASP A 465 9.97 13.17 17.76
CA ASP A 465 10.33 13.00 16.34
C ASP A 465 11.28 14.11 15.89
N THR A 466 12.57 13.79 15.72
CA THR A 466 13.62 14.73 15.35
C THR A 466 13.59 15.12 13.87
N ARG A 467 12.71 14.52 13.07
CA ARG A 467 12.50 14.95 11.67
C ARG A 467 11.68 16.24 11.59
N THR A 468 10.94 16.56 12.66
CA THR A 468 10.18 17.81 12.80
C THR A 468 11.06 18.95 13.32
N ASP A 469 10.77 20.20 12.93
CA ASP A 469 11.49 21.37 13.46
C ASP A 469 11.39 21.46 14.99
N LEU A 470 10.20 21.16 15.52
CA LEU A 470 9.97 21.11 16.97
C LEU A 470 10.89 20.10 17.65
N GLY A 471 11.01 18.89 17.09
CA GLY A 471 11.87 17.85 17.62
C GLY A 471 13.33 18.26 17.63
N LYS A 472 13.83 18.85 16.54
CA LYS A 472 15.20 19.38 16.44
C LYS A 472 15.46 20.46 17.47
N ASP A 473 14.53 21.41 17.59
CA ASP A 473 14.66 22.55 18.50
C ASP A 473 14.63 22.12 19.98
N THR A 474 13.94 21.03 20.33
CA THR A 474 13.68 20.65 21.74
C THR A 474 14.45 19.43 22.21
N LEU A 475 15.14 18.70 21.32
CA LEU A 475 15.89 17.47 21.64
C LEU A 475 16.86 17.63 22.80
N GLU A 476 17.66 18.69 22.80
CA GLU A 476 18.65 18.95 23.84
C GLU A 476 17.99 19.17 25.21
N THR A 477 16.90 19.96 25.25
CA THR A 477 16.16 20.23 26.47
C THR A 477 15.48 18.98 27.01
N PHE A 478 14.81 18.19 26.18
CA PHE A 478 14.24 16.92 26.64
C PHE A 478 15.32 15.95 27.13
N SER A 479 16.44 15.84 26.42
CA SER A 479 17.55 14.97 26.81
C SER A 479 18.14 15.36 28.18
N LYS A 480 18.21 16.67 28.48
CA LYS A 480 18.68 17.19 29.78
C LYS A 480 17.81 16.77 30.95
N HIS A 481 16.49 16.66 30.75
CA HIS A 481 15.51 16.35 31.82
C HIS A 481 15.08 14.88 31.89
N ALA A 482 15.39 14.09 30.86
CA ALA A 482 15.05 12.67 30.80
C ALA A 482 15.89 11.85 31.80
N GLY A 483 15.26 10.88 32.47
CA GLY A 483 15.97 9.88 33.29
C GLY A 483 16.45 8.68 32.50
N LEU A 484 15.81 8.42 31.38
CA LEU A 484 16.14 7.35 30.44
C LEU A 484 15.98 7.92 29.03
N ILE A 485 16.95 7.65 28.15
CA ILE A 485 16.87 8.02 26.74
C ILE A 485 16.97 6.74 25.92
N VAL A 486 15.97 6.52 25.06
CA VAL A 486 15.89 5.42 24.10
C VAL A 486 15.92 6.04 22.71
N ARG A 487 16.76 5.52 21.81
CA ARG A 487 16.88 6.00 20.43
C ARG A 487 16.69 4.83 19.48
N ALA A 488 15.99 5.05 18.36
CA ALA A 488 16.18 4.19 17.20
C ALA A 488 17.60 4.40 16.67
N PHE A 489 18.37 3.33 16.53
CA PHE A 489 19.63 3.34 15.80
C PHE A 489 19.39 3.01 14.34
#